data_AF-A0A9E2B3K7-F1
#
_entry.id   AF-A0A9E2B3K7-F1
#
_cell.length_a   1.000
_cell.length_b   1.000
_cell.length_c   1.000
_cell.angle_alpha   90.00
_cell.angle_beta   90.00
_cell.angle_gamma   90.00
#
_symmetry.space_group_name_H-M   'P 1'
#
loop_
_entity.id
_entity.type
_entity.pdbx_description
1 polymer ?
#
loop_
_entity_poly.entity_id
_entity_poly.type
_entity_poly.pdbx_seq_one_letter_code
_entity_poly.pdbx_strand_id
1 'polypeptide(L)'
;YLLGGIALAVIFVTQLVHYNRDQLAASESWGSNIRAVYGAFGAPLYPEWSINDYEIRGSEAVAGETGRDILDIRAQIANTGTRATGLPRLRILLKDAGQTRSRRRTSVRRSTTAIWRQMRCWPRVK
;
A
#
# COMPACT_ATOMS: atom_id res chain seq x y z
N TYR A 1 41.75 -23.74 -9.92
CA TYR A 1 41.56 -22.34 -9.48
C TYR A 1 40.32 -21.68 -10.10
N LEU A 2 40.09 -21.80 -11.41
CA LEU A 2 38.92 -21.19 -12.08
C LEU A 2 37.56 -21.59 -11.47
N LEU A 3 37.37 -22.87 -11.14
CA LEU A 3 36.13 -23.34 -10.50
C LEU A 3 35.87 -22.68 -9.14
N GLY A 4 36.92 -22.46 -8.35
CA GLY A 4 36.80 -21.77 -7.06
C GLY A 4 36.45 -20.29 -7.22
N GLY A 5 37.04 -19.62 -8.21
CA GLY A 5 36.72 -18.24 -8.55
C GLY A 5 35.27 -18.07 -9.03
N ILE A 6 34.79 -18.98 -9.88
CA ILE A 6 33.40 -18.99 -10.36
C ILE A 6 32.44 -19.22 -9.18
N ALA A 7 32.72 -20.18 -8.31
CA ALA A 7 31.90 -20.45 -7.14
C ALA A 7 31.80 -19.22 -6.23
N LEU A 8 32.91 -18.55 -5.93
CA LEU A 8 32.91 -17.31 -5.15
C LEU A 8 32.12 -16.21 -5.83
N ALA A 9 32.27 -16.04 -7.14
CA ALA A 9 31.54 -15.03 -7.91
C ALA A 9 30.02 -15.26 -7.83
N VAL A 10 29.57 -16.51 -7.98
CA VAL A 10 28.14 -16.87 -7.86
C VAL A 10 27.62 -16.60 -6.45
N ILE A 11 28.38 -16.98 -5.41
CA ILE A 11 28.00 -16.70 -4.02
C ILE A 11 27.90 -15.19 -3.80
N PHE A 12 28.86 -14.41 -4.28
CA PHE A 12 28.87 -12.97 -4.12
C PHE A 12 27.67 -12.30 -4.81
N VAL A 13 27.36 -12.68 -6.05
CA VAL A 13 26.19 -12.18 -6.77
C VAL A 13 24.91 -12.54 -6.03
N THR A 14 24.80 -13.76 -5.54
CA THR A 14 23.63 -14.21 -4.77
C THR A 14 23.45 -13.37 -3.49
N GLN A 15 24.54 -13.13 -2.76
CA GLN A 15 24.53 -12.29 -1.56
C GLN A 15 24.13 -10.85 -1.89
N LEU A 16 24.65 -10.29 -2.98
CA LEU A 16 24.34 -8.93 -3.41
C LEU A 16 22.86 -8.77 -3.80
N VAL A 17 22.30 -9.74 -4.53
CA VAL A 17 20.88 -9.78 -4.89
C VAL A 17 20.02 -9.95 -3.65
N HIS A 18 20.43 -10.81 -2.72
CA HIS A 18 19.69 -11.04 -1.49
C HIS A 18 19.67 -9.80 -0.58
N TYR A 19 20.79 -9.09 -0.48
CA TYR A 19 20.90 -7.85 0.29
C TYR A 19 20.02 -6.74 -0.29
N ASN A 20 19.97 -6.58 -1.62
CA ASN A 20 19.19 -5.54 -2.28
C ASN A 20 17.80 -6.01 -2.74
N ARG A 21 17.29 -7.14 -2.24
CA ARG A 21 16.10 -7.82 -2.77
C ARG A 21 14.86 -6.92 -2.81
N ASP A 22 14.67 -6.08 -1.80
CA ASP A 22 13.45 -5.26 -1.64
C ASP A 22 13.45 -4.06 -2.60
N GLN A 23 14.64 -3.49 -2.88
CA GLN A 23 14.83 -2.44 -3.88
C GLN A 23 14.75 -2.99 -5.31
N LEU A 24 15.36 -4.16 -5.58
CA LEU A 24 15.26 -4.79 -6.89
C LEU A 24 13.82 -5.23 -7.18
N ALA A 25 13.08 -5.69 -6.17
CA ALA A 25 11.66 -6.01 -6.28
C ALA A 25 10.80 -4.77 -6.59
N ALA A 26 11.25 -3.55 -6.26
CA ALA A 26 10.56 -2.31 -6.61
C ALA A 26 10.92 -1.77 -8.02
N SER A 27 11.89 -2.38 -8.72
CA SER A 27 12.29 -1.97 -10.07
C SER A 27 11.25 -2.36 -11.13
N GLU A 28 11.08 -1.52 -12.16
CA GLU A 28 10.13 -1.76 -13.26
C GLU A 28 10.59 -2.89 -14.19
N SER A 29 11.88 -2.92 -14.53
CA SER A 29 12.43 -3.88 -15.48
C SER A 29 12.65 -5.29 -14.89
N TRP A 30 13.07 -5.38 -13.62
CA TRP A 30 13.46 -6.66 -13.01
C TRP A 30 12.56 -7.10 -11.86
N GLY A 31 11.74 -6.19 -11.31
CA GLY A 31 10.96 -6.47 -10.10
C GLY A 31 9.92 -7.57 -10.29
N SER A 32 9.31 -7.68 -11.48
CA SER A 32 8.38 -8.78 -11.79
C SER A 32 9.06 -10.15 -11.71
N ASN A 33 10.22 -10.29 -12.37
CA ASN A 33 10.96 -11.54 -12.42
C ASN A 33 11.46 -11.95 -11.03
N ILE A 34 12.00 -11.01 -10.25
CA ILE A 34 12.51 -11.30 -8.91
C ILE A 34 11.39 -11.71 -7.97
N ARG A 35 10.23 -11.02 -8.00
CA ARG A 35 9.06 -11.42 -7.22
C ARG A 35 8.54 -12.81 -7.61
N ALA A 36 8.56 -13.16 -8.90
CA ALA A 36 8.14 -14.48 -9.36
C ALA A 36 9.09 -15.59 -8.89
N VAL A 37 10.42 -15.38 -9.02
CA VAL A 37 11.44 -16.32 -8.54
C VAL A 37 11.30 -16.55 -7.04
N TYR A 38 11.29 -15.47 -6.25
CA TYR A 38 11.16 -15.59 -4.80
C TYR A 38 9.79 -16.13 -4.36
N GLY A 39 8.73 -15.82 -5.10
CA GLY A 39 7.39 -16.41 -4.90
C GLY A 39 7.37 -17.92 -5.13
N ALA A 40 8.07 -18.42 -6.15
CA ALA A 40 8.21 -19.85 -6.40
C ALA A 40 8.98 -20.58 -5.29
N PHE A 41 9.94 -19.90 -4.66
CA PHE A 41 10.65 -20.39 -3.46
C PHE A 41 9.83 -20.26 -2.16
N GLY A 42 8.58 -19.77 -2.22
CA GLY A 42 7.71 -19.63 -1.04
C GLY A 42 8.03 -18.41 -0.16
N ALA A 43 8.89 -17.51 -0.62
CA ALA A 43 9.28 -16.29 0.09
C ALA A 43 8.77 -15.05 -0.68
N PRO A 44 7.46 -14.76 -0.64
CA PRO A 44 6.91 -13.61 -1.35
C PRO A 44 7.57 -12.32 -0.86
N LEU A 45 8.19 -11.58 -1.80
CA LEU A 45 8.84 -10.30 -1.51
C LEU A 45 7.80 -9.17 -1.46
N TYR A 46 7.93 -8.30 -0.46
CA TYR A 46 7.15 -7.07 -0.36
C TYR A 46 8.04 -5.91 -0.80
N PRO A 47 7.89 -5.41 -2.05
CA PRO A 47 8.75 -4.35 -2.58
C PRO A 47 8.64 -3.07 -1.73
N GLU A 48 9.77 -2.39 -1.58
CA GLU A 48 9.84 -1.09 -0.89
C GLU A 48 9.36 0.02 -1.84
N TRP A 49 8.05 0.14 -1.94
CA TRP A 49 7.42 1.18 -2.74
C TRP A 49 7.55 2.56 -2.08
N SER A 50 7.88 3.58 -2.88
CA SER A 50 7.93 4.97 -2.44
C SER A 50 6.54 5.44 -1.99
N ILE A 51 6.43 5.89 -0.73
CA ILE A 51 5.20 6.48 -0.19
C ILE A 51 4.99 7.89 -0.75
N ASN A 52 6.06 8.56 -1.17
CA ASN A 52 6.03 9.91 -1.72
C ASN A 52 5.29 9.99 -3.06
N ASP A 53 5.05 8.84 -3.70
CA ASP A 53 4.34 8.74 -4.98
C ASP A 53 2.81 8.76 -4.79
N TYR A 54 2.31 8.76 -3.54
CA TYR A 54 0.89 8.89 -3.24
C TYR A 54 0.54 10.31 -2.81
N GLU A 55 -0.46 10.86 -3.49
CA GLU A 55 -1.03 12.16 -3.16
C GLU A 55 -2.45 11.99 -2.61
N ILE A 56 -2.74 12.65 -1.48
CA ILE A 56 -4.09 12.72 -0.91
C ILE A 56 -4.80 13.90 -1.59
N ARG A 57 -5.70 13.61 -2.52
CA ARG A 57 -6.44 14.63 -3.28
C ARG A 57 -7.58 15.26 -2.48
N GLY A 58 -8.11 14.54 -1.50
CA GLY A 58 -9.17 15.06 -0.65
C GLY A 58 -9.52 14.09 0.46
N SER A 59 -9.82 14.64 1.63
CA SER A 59 -10.38 13.90 2.76
C SER A 59 -11.58 14.68 3.27
N GLU A 60 -12.76 14.08 3.12
CA GLU A 60 -14.02 14.66 3.53
C GLU A 60 -14.68 13.74 4.55
N ALA A 61 -15.18 14.31 5.65
CA ALA A 61 -15.96 13.60 6.64
C ALA A 61 -17.36 14.22 6.64
N VAL A 62 -18.33 13.48 6.11
CA VAL A 62 -19.72 13.93 6.00
C VAL A 62 -20.53 13.20 7.06
N ALA A 63 -21.14 13.95 7.97
CA ALA A 63 -22.10 13.38 8.91
C ALA A 63 -23.47 13.25 8.23
N GLY A 64 -24.04 12.06 8.25
CA GLY A 64 -25.41 11.82 7.81
C GLY A 64 -25.61 11.54 6.32
N GLU A 65 -24.55 11.27 5.53
CA GLU A 65 -24.69 10.97 4.10
C GLU A 65 -25.43 9.64 3.88
N THR A 66 -25.05 8.59 4.61
CA THR A 66 -25.67 7.26 4.50
C THR A 66 -26.84 7.06 5.49
N GLY A 67 -26.94 7.88 6.54
CA GLY A 67 -28.04 7.81 7.51
C GLY A 67 -27.81 8.64 8.77
N ARG A 68 -28.89 8.93 9.51
CA ARG A 68 -28.81 9.65 10.80
C ARG A 68 -27.89 8.89 11.76
N ASP A 69 -26.96 9.62 12.39
CA ASP A 69 -25.94 9.10 13.32
C ASP A 69 -24.81 8.27 12.67
N ILE A 70 -24.59 8.41 11.36
CA ILE A 70 -23.46 7.81 10.64
C ILE A 70 -22.47 8.91 10.24
N LEU A 71 -21.19 8.70 10.50
CA LEU A 71 -20.09 9.52 9.99
C LEU A 71 -19.46 8.81 8.79
N ASP A 72 -19.71 9.33 7.60
CA ASP A 72 -19.13 8.84 6.35
C ASP A 72 -17.79 9.53 6.11
N ILE A 73 -16.72 8.75 5.98
CA ILE A 73 -15.37 9.28 5.72
C ILE A 73 -14.97 8.91 4.30
N ARG A 74 -14.81 9.92 3.45
CA ARG A 74 -14.37 9.79 2.06
C ARG A 74 -12.96 10.32 1.92
N ALA A 75 -12.01 9.44 1.63
CA ALA A 75 -10.63 9.81 1.30
C ALA A 75 -10.32 9.42 -0.15
N GLN A 76 -9.80 10.36 -0.93
CA GLN A 76 -9.34 10.16 -2.30
C GLN A 76 -7.81 10.17 -2.31
N ILE A 77 -7.23 9.05 -2.73
CA ILE A 77 -5.78 8.86 -2.82
C ILE A 77 -5.46 8.55 -4.26
N ALA A 78 -4.57 9.34 -4.86
CA ALA A 78 -4.07 9.11 -6.20
C ALA A 78 -2.62 8.62 -6.13
N ASN A 79 -2.28 7.64 -6.95
CA ASN A 79 -0.88 7.34 -7.25
C ASN A 79 -0.44 8.30 -8.36
N THR A 80 0.45 9.24 -8.03
CA THR A 80 1.07 10.17 -9.00
C THR A 80 2.44 9.68 -9.46
N GLY A 81 2.92 8.57 -8.91
CA GLY A 81 4.16 7.92 -9.31
C GLY A 81 4.14 7.45 -10.76
N THR A 82 5.32 7.45 -11.36
CA THR A 82 5.58 6.91 -12.70
C THR A 82 5.84 5.40 -12.69
N ARG A 83 5.88 4.77 -11.50
CA ARG A 83 6.24 3.37 -11.28
C ARG A 83 5.06 2.56 -10.76
N ALA A 84 5.12 1.24 -10.95
CA ALA A 84 4.12 0.32 -10.41
C ALA A 84 4.23 0.26 -8.87
N THR A 85 3.24 0.82 -8.19
CA THR A 85 3.10 0.88 -6.74
C THR A 85 1.88 0.06 -6.31
N GLY A 86 1.91 -0.64 -5.18
CA GLY A 86 0.77 -1.47 -4.77
C GLY A 86 -0.28 -0.75 -3.98
N LEU A 87 -1.04 -1.49 -3.18
CA LEU A 87 -2.15 -0.93 -2.43
C LEU A 87 -1.65 -0.28 -1.13
N PRO A 88 -1.96 1.01 -0.89
CA PRO A 88 -1.58 1.67 0.35
C PRO A 88 -2.35 1.08 1.53
N ARG A 89 -1.67 0.93 2.67
CA ARG A 89 -2.31 0.56 3.94
C ARG A 89 -2.76 1.81 4.68
N LEU A 90 -4.07 1.97 4.86
CA LEU A 90 -4.66 3.14 5.52
C LEU A 90 -5.05 2.82 6.95
N ARG A 91 -4.72 3.74 7.87
CA ARG A 91 -5.17 3.71 9.26
C ARG A 91 -5.96 4.98 9.57
N ILE A 92 -7.23 4.82 9.92
CA ILE A 92 -8.11 5.91 10.27
C ILE A 92 -8.14 6.01 11.81
N LEU A 93 -7.87 7.21 12.34
CA LEU A 93 -7.95 7.52 13.76
C LEU A 93 -9.03 8.58 13.97
N LEU A 94 -10.09 8.24 14.70
CA LEU A 94 -11.10 9.21 15.12
C LEU A 94 -10.66 9.81 16.45
N LYS A 95 -10.49 11.13 16.49
CA LYS A 95 -10.27 11.88 17.72
C LYS A 95 -11.54 12.65 18.06
N ASP A 96 -12.14 12.28 19.18
CA ASP A 96 -13.26 13.01 19.76
C ASP A 96 -12.72 14.22 20.53
N ALA A 97 -13.06 15.43 20.07
CA ALA A 97 -12.58 16.68 20.65
C ALA A 97 -13.30 17.06 21.97
N GLY A 98 -14.27 16.27 22.44
CA GLY A 98 -15.19 16.65 23.52
C GLY A 98 -15.11 15.83 24.82
N GLN A 99 -14.08 15.01 25.05
CA GLN A 99 -14.04 14.19 26.29
C GLN A 99 -13.57 14.96 27.52
N THR A 100 -14.41 15.89 28.00
CA THR A 100 -14.53 16.14 29.44
C THR A 100 -15.76 15.36 29.94
N ARG A 101 -15.51 14.14 30.43
CA ARG A 101 -16.35 13.35 31.34
C ARG A 101 -17.83 13.12 30.93
N SER A 102 -18.08 12.11 30.09
CA SER A 102 -19.30 11.30 30.25
C SER A 102 -19.11 9.91 29.66
N ARG A 103 -19.01 8.94 30.56
CA ARG A 103 -18.84 7.51 30.28
C ARG A 103 -20.18 6.95 29.78
N ARG A 104 -20.54 7.21 28.51
CA ARG A 104 -21.57 6.43 27.82
C ARG A 104 -20.92 5.59 26.74
N ARG A 105 -21.00 4.28 26.93
CA ARG A 105 -20.48 3.22 26.07
C ARG A 105 -21.28 3.25 24.75
N THR A 106 -20.81 3.98 23.74
CA THR A 106 -21.33 3.88 22.38
C THR A 106 -20.82 2.59 21.75
N SER A 107 -21.73 1.64 21.55
CA SER A 107 -21.47 0.43 20.79
C SER A 107 -21.27 0.79 19.32
N VAL A 108 -20.02 0.75 18.84
CA VAL A 108 -19.72 0.83 17.41
C VAL A 108 -20.22 -0.45 16.75
N ARG A 109 -21.39 -0.40 16.12
CA ARG A 109 -21.89 -1.49 15.28
C ARG A 109 -21.18 -1.40 13.94
N ARG A 110 -20.11 -2.19 13.76
CA ARG A 110 -19.40 -2.31 12.48
C ARG A 110 -20.33 -2.97 11.46
N SER A 111 -20.91 -2.17 10.56
CA SER A 111 -21.55 -2.65 9.34
C SER A 111 -20.57 -2.39 8.20
N THR A 112 -19.68 -3.35 7.93
CA THR A 112 -18.79 -3.30 6.77
C THR A 112 -19.59 -3.67 5.53
N THR A 113 -20.39 -2.75 5.00
CA THR A 113 -20.91 -2.87 3.63
C THR A 113 -19.96 -2.08 2.75
N ALA A 114 -18.92 -2.75 2.25
CA ALA A 114 -17.99 -2.18 1.29
C ALA A 114 -18.72 -2.01 -0.06
N ILE A 115 -19.42 -0.89 -0.24
CA ILE A 115 -19.98 -0.49 -1.53
C ILE A 115 -18.83 0.10 -2.35
N TRP A 116 -18.06 -0.78 -2.99
CA TRP A 116 -17.13 -0.40 -4.06
C TRP A 116 -17.95 -0.07 -5.31
N ARG A 117 -18.51 1.15 -5.37
CA ARG A 117 -19.20 1.63 -6.57
C ARG A 117 -18.29 2.60 -7.34
N GLN A 118 -17.80 2.09 -8.47
CA GLN A 118 -17.30 2.82 -9.63
C GLN A 118 -16.01 3.63 -9.47
N MET A 119 -14.86 2.95 -9.60
CA MET A 119 -13.71 3.49 -10.31
C MET A 119 -14.13 3.78 -11.76
N ARG A 120 -14.58 5.01 -12.05
CA ARG A 120 -14.60 5.53 -13.42
C ARG A 120 -13.23 6.13 -13.70
N CYS A 121 -12.42 5.40 -14.49
CA CYS A 121 -11.22 5.96 -15.12
C CYS A 121 -11.63 7.18 -15.95
N TRP A 122 -11.24 8.37 -15.52
CA TRP A 122 -11.35 9.57 -16.35
C TRP A 122 -10.13 9.67 -17.27
N PRO A 123 -10.31 9.94 -18.58
CA PRO A 123 -9.19 10.15 -19.48
C PRO A 123 -8.53 11.50 -19.18
N ARG A 124 -7.19 11.51 -19.19
CA ARG A 124 -6.40 12.75 -19.17
C ARG A 124 -6.78 13.60 -20.37
N VAL A 125 -7.27 14.81 -20.12
CA VAL A 125 -7.30 15.87 -21.14
C VAL A 125 -5.87 16.38 -21.28
N LYS A 126 -5.39 16.45 -22.53
CA LYS A 126 -4.08 16.99 -22.89
C LYS A 126 -4.03 18.50 -22.67
#